data_AF-A0A401Q6Z7-F1
#
_entry.id   AF-A0A401Q6Z7-F1
#
_cell.length_a   1.000
_cell.length_b   1.000
_cell.length_c   1.000
_cell.angle_alpha   90.00
_cell.angle_beta   90.00
_cell.angle_gamma   90.00
#
_symmetry.space_group_name_H-M   'P 1'
#
loop_
_entity.id
_entity.type
_entity.pdbx_description
1 polymer ?
#
loop_
_entity_poly.entity_id
_entity_poly.type
_entity_poly.pdbx_seq_one_letter_code
_entity_poly.pdbx_strand_id
1 'polypeptide(L)'
;IVDSDWVEIVDSDWVEIVDSDWVEIVDSDWVEIVDSDWVGVIDSDWVEIVDSDWIEIFDSDWVEIVDSDWVEIVDSEWIEIVDSDWVEIVDSDWVEIVDSDWVEIVDSDWVEIVDSDWIEIVDSDWIEIVDSDWVEIVDSDWIEIVDSDWVEIVDSDWVESVDSDWVEIVDSDWVEIVDSDWVEIVDSDWVEIVDSDWVEIVDSDRIEIVDSDWVEIVDSHWVGVVDSDWVEIVDSDWVEIVDSDWAKDVTSDILSL
;
A
#
# COMPACT_ATOMS: atom_id res chain seq x y z
N ILE A 1 -35.55 -6.17 -13.25
CA ILE A 1 -35.31 -7.38 -14.08
C ILE A 1 -35.52 -7.14 -15.58
N VAL A 2 -34.43 -6.84 -16.29
CA VAL A 2 -34.28 -7.02 -17.75
C VAL A 2 -33.42 -8.28 -17.95
N ASP A 3 -33.74 -9.09 -18.97
CA ASP A 3 -33.03 -10.34 -19.34
C ASP A 3 -32.82 -10.22 -20.85
N SER A 4 -31.62 -9.80 -21.26
CA SER A 4 -31.26 -9.53 -22.66
C SER A 4 -29.74 -9.50 -22.84
N ASP A 5 -29.27 -10.10 -23.94
CA ASP A 5 -27.86 -10.05 -24.38
C ASP A 5 -27.28 -8.62 -24.38
N TRP A 6 -28.11 -7.59 -24.56
CA TRP A 6 -27.70 -6.18 -24.54
C TRP A 6 -28.80 -5.33 -23.88
N VAL A 7 -28.44 -4.54 -22.86
CA VAL A 7 -29.30 -3.61 -22.14
C VAL A 7 -28.68 -2.22 -22.15
N GLU A 8 -29.47 -1.22 -22.56
CA GLU A 8 -29.11 0.20 -22.51
C GLU A 8 -30.21 0.94 -21.76
N ILE A 9 -29.87 1.61 -20.66
CA ILE A 9 -30.79 2.40 -19.84
C ILE A 9 -30.25 3.83 -19.74
N VAL A 10 -31.16 4.78 -19.92
CA VAL A 10 -30.86 6.21 -19.81
C VAL A 10 -31.96 6.83 -18.96
N ASP A 11 -31.57 7.54 -17.89
CA ASP A 11 -32.46 8.28 -16.97
C ASP A 11 -33.44 7.32 -16.26
N SER A 12 -33.03 6.81 -15.08
CA SER A 12 -33.84 5.91 -14.26
C SER A 12 -33.49 5.98 -12.76
N ASP A 13 -34.47 6.27 -11.90
CA ASP A 13 -34.25 6.25 -10.44
C ASP A 13 -33.79 4.87 -9.88
N TRP A 14 -34.07 3.75 -10.57
CA TRP A 14 -33.75 2.41 -10.08
C TRP A 14 -33.62 1.41 -11.23
N VAL A 15 -32.49 0.74 -11.31
CA VAL A 15 -32.16 -0.29 -12.30
C VAL A 15 -31.84 -1.61 -11.59
N GLU A 16 -32.43 -2.70 -12.09
CA GLU A 16 -32.15 -4.06 -11.62
C GLU A 16 -32.07 -4.96 -12.86
N ILE A 17 -30.91 -5.54 -13.10
CA ILE A 17 -30.62 -6.42 -14.25
C ILE A 17 -30.13 -7.77 -13.71
N VAL A 18 -30.63 -8.84 -14.32
CA VAL A 18 -30.24 -10.21 -13.97
C VAL A 18 -30.04 -10.94 -15.29
N ASP A 19 -28.82 -11.45 -15.53
CA ASP A 19 -28.44 -12.22 -16.72
C ASP A 19 -28.47 -11.35 -18.01
N SER A 20 -27.31 -10.76 -18.34
CA SER A 20 -27.11 -9.92 -19.53
C SER A 20 -25.65 -9.94 -19.99
N ASP A 21 -25.36 -10.26 -21.26
CA ASP A 21 -23.96 -10.18 -21.74
C ASP A 21 -23.39 -8.73 -21.65
N TRP A 22 -24.21 -7.70 -21.91
CA TRP A 22 -23.76 -6.29 -21.94
C TRP A 22 -24.78 -5.34 -21.33
N VAL A 23 -24.33 -4.48 -20.40
CA VAL A 23 -25.14 -3.48 -19.71
C VAL A 23 -24.50 -2.09 -19.81
N GLU A 24 -25.22 -1.12 -20.36
CA GLU A 24 -24.83 0.31 -20.34
C GLU A 24 -25.92 1.13 -19.62
N ILE A 25 -25.56 1.83 -18.55
CA ILE A 25 -26.46 2.67 -17.77
C ILE A 25 -25.90 4.09 -17.69
N VAL A 26 -26.77 5.06 -17.94
CA VAL A 26 -26.45 6.48 -17.81
C VAL A 26 -27.52 7.17 -16.97
N ASP A 27 -27.10 7.89 -15.93
CA ASP A 27 -27.95 8.70 -15.04
C ASP A 27 -28.98 7.82 -14.30
N SER A 28 -28.59 7.28 -13.15
CA SER A 28 -29.46 6.45 -12.30
C SER A 28 -29.13 6.57 -10.81
N ASP A 29 -30.13 6.79 -9.95
CA ASP A 29 -29.85 6.87 -8.49
C ASP A 29 -29.34 5.51 -7.92
N TRP A 30 -29.75 4.37 -8.51
CA TRP A 30 -29.42 3.03 -7.99
C TRP A 30 -29.32 2.01 -9.12
N VAL A 31 -28.24 1.23 -9.12
CA VAL A 31 -27.96 0.15 -10.06
C VAL A 31 -27.66 -1.15 -9.30
N GLU A 32 -28.41 -2.21 -9.60
CA GLU A 32 -28.14 -3.59 -9.13
C GLU A 32 -28.00 -4.50 -10.36
N ILE A 33 -26.85 -5.13 -10.54
CA ILE A 33 -26.57 -6.04 -11.65
C ILE A 33 -26.06 -7.37 -11.10
N VAL A 34 -26.62 -8.46 -11.62
CA VAL A 34 -26.18 -9.81 -11.29
C VAL A 34 -25.96 -10.58 -12.59
N ASP A 35 -24.77 -11.16 -12.75
CA ASP A 35 -24.38 -12.02 -13.89
C ASP A 35 -24.36 -11.21 -15.22
N SER A 36 -23.19 -10.65 -15.56
CA SER A 36 -22.98 -9.92 -16.81
C SER A 36 -21.54 -10.00 -17.33
N ASP A 37 -21.30 -10.16 -18.64
CA ASP A 37 -19.92 -10.17 -19.16
C ASP A 37 -19.30 -8.76 -19.13
N TRP A 38 -20.10 -7.70 -19.37
CA TRP A 38 -19.64 -6.31 -19.36
C TRP A 38 -20.67 -5.36 -18.78
N VAL A 39 -20.21 -4.47 -17.91
CA VAL A 39 -21.01 -3.41 -17.27
C VAL A 39 -20.32 -2.06 -17.44
N GLY A 40 -21.08 -1.08 -17.94
CA GLY A 40 -20.69 0.33 -17.96
C GLY A 40 -21.75 1.18 -17.25
N VAL A 41 -21.34 1.91 -16.21
CA VAL A 41 -22.21 2.83 -15.47
C VAL A 41 -21.61 4.23 -15.50
N ILE A 42 -22.45 5.22 -15.80
CA ILE A 42 -22.08 6.64 -15.80
C ILE A 42 -23.10 7.41 -14.97
N ASP A 43 -22.64 8.14 -13.95
CA ASP A 43 -23.45 9.01 -13.08
C ASP A 43 -24.50 8.20 -12.31
N SER A 44 -24.11 7.69 -11.14
CA SER A 44 -25.02 6.93 -10.26
C SER A 44 -24.72 7.11 -8.77
N ASP A 45 -25.73 7.34 -7.92
CA ASP A 45 -25.45 7.46 -6.48
C ASP A 45 -24.96 6.12 -5.88
N TRP A 46 -25.49 4.97 -6.35
CA TRP A 46 -25.17 3.64 -5.83
C TRP A 46 -25.09 2.58 -6.92
N VAL A 47 -24.02 1.78 -6.90
CA VAL A 47 -23.79 0.66 -7.82
C VAL A 47 -23.45 -0.61 -7.03
N GLU A 48 -24.24 -1.67 -7.22
CA GLU A 48 -23.98 -3.02 -6.70
C GLU A 48 -23.88 -3.99 -7.89
N ILE A 49 -22.73 -4.64 -8.07
CA ILE A 49 -22.48 -5.60 -9.16
C ILE A 49 -21.97 -6.91 -8.58
N VAL A 50 -22.58 -8.02 -9.00
CA VAL A 50 -22.17 -9.37 -8.60
C VAL A 50 -21.97 -10.22 -9.83
N ASP A 51 -20.80 -10.87 -9.92
CA ASP A 51 -20.41 -11.80 -10.99
C ASP A 51 -20.37 -11.08 -12.35
N SER A 52 -19.28 -10.35 -12.63
CA SER A 52 -19.08 -9.70 -13.93
C SER A 52 -17.63 -9.71 -14.41
N ASP A 53 -17.39 -10.06 -15.68
CA ASP A 53 -16.00 -10.13 -16.17
C ASP A 53 -15.37 -8.71 -16.23
N TRP A 54 -16.07 -7.71 -16.77
CA TRP A 54 -15.54 -6.36 -16.99
C TRP A 54 -16.48 -5.27 -16.48
N ILE A 55 -15.97 -4.36 -15.64
CA ILE A 55 -16.73 -3.25 -15.05
C ILE A 55 -16.01 -1.93 -15.31
N GLU A 56 -16.73 -0.95 -15.85
CA GLU A 56 -16.31 0.45 -15.98
C GLU A 56 -17.35 1.35 -15.29
N ILE A 57 -16.94 2.09 -14.25
CA ILE A 57 -17.80 3.03 -13.52
C ILE A 57 -17.20 4.43 -13.54
N PHE A 58 -18.02 5.41 -13.91
CA PHE A 58 -17.63 6.83 -13.93
C PHE A 58 -18.63 7.64 -13.11
N ASP A 59 -18.16 8.34 -12.08
CA ASP A 59 -18.95 9.23 -11.21
C ASP A 59 -20.01 8.43 -10.41
N SER A 60 -19.65 7.99 -9.21
CA SER A 60 -20.59 7.34 -8.29
C SER A 60 -20.31 7.61 -6.81
N ASP A 61 -21.34 7.83 -5.98
CA ASP A 61 -21.07 8.04 -4.54
C ASP A 61 -20.60 6.72 -3.87
N TRP A 62 -21.18 5.57 -4.25
CA TRP A 62 -20.91 4.26 -3.64
C TRP A 62 -20.86 3.13 -4.68
N VAL A 63 -19.82 2.29 -4.59
CA VAL A 63 -19.61 1.11 -5.43
C VAL A 63 -19.34 -0.12 -4.57
N GLU A 64 -20.11 -1.19 -4.77
CA GLU A 64 -19.89 -2.52 -4.20
C GLU A 64 -19.79 -3.54 -5.35
N ILE A 65 -18.65 -4.24 -5.45
CA ILE A 65 -18.38 -5.23 -6.50
C ILE A 65 -17.96 -6.56 -5.85
N VAL A 66 -18.57 -7.66 -6.30
CA VAL A 66 -18.22 -9.01 -5.86
C VAL A 66 -18.01 -9.90 -7.07
N ASP A 67 -16.85 -10.57 -7.12
CA ASP A 67 -16.41 -11.47 -8.20
C ASP A 67 -16.30 -10.74 -9.56
N SER A 68 -15.10 -10.31 -9.95
CA SER A 68 -14.85 -9.71 -11.27
C SER A 68 -13.46 -10.03 -11.86
N ASP A 69 -13.30 -10.04 -13.18
CA ASP A 69 -11.95 -10.18 -13.77
C ASP A 69 -11.25 -8.79 -13.85
N TRP A 70 -11.99 -7.71 -14.13
CA TRP A 70 -11.41 -6.38 -14.32
C TRP A 70 -12.37 -5.26 -13.90
N VAL A 71 -11.86 -4.32 -13.10
CA VAL A 71 -12.60 -3.17 -12.57
C VAL A 71 -11.84 -1.88 -12.85
N GLU A 72 -12.47 -0.91 -13.53
CA GLU A 72 -12.01 0.48 -13.65
C GLU A 72 -13.07 1.40 -13.03
N ILE A 73 -12.67 2.19 -12.02
CA ILE A 73 -13.52 3.17 -11.35
C ILE A 73 -12.85 4.54 -11.40
N VAL A 74 -13.61 5.56 -11.83
CA VAL A 74 -13.15 6.94 -11.85
C VAL A 74 -14.17 7.83 -11.13
N ASP A 75 -13.69 8.57 -10.13
CA ASP A 75 -14.47 9.51 -9.31
C ASP A 75 -15.54 8.76 -8.50
N SER A 76 -15.19 8.28 -7.30
CA SER A 76 -16.17 7.69 -6.37
C SER A 76 -15.87 7.95 -4.90
N GLU A 77 -16.87 8.27 -4.07
CA GLU A 77 -16.58 8.53 -2.64
C GLU A 77 -16.18 7.24 -1.90
N TRP A 78 -16.86 6.11 -2.15
CA TRP A 78 -16.63 4.85 -1.43
C TRP A 78 -16.64 3.64 -2.37
N ILE A 79 -15.62 2.79 -2.25
CA ILE A 79 -15.43 1.60 -3.09
C ILE A 79 -15.16 0.38 -2.18
N GLU A 80 -15.95 -0.69 -2.34
CA GLU A 80 -15.72 -2.01 -1.76
C GLU A 80 -15.65 -3.04 -2.90
N ILE A 81 -14.51 -3.74 -3.02
CA ILE A 81 -14.29 -4.78 -4.04
C ILE A 81 -13.85 -6.07 -3.35
N VAL A 82 -14.52 -7.17 -3.68
CA VAL A 82 -14.18 -8.52 -3.19
C VAL A 82 -13.98 -9.46 -4.37
N ASP A 83 -12.85 -10.16 -4.37
CA ASP A 83 -12.44 -11.12 -5.41
C ASP A 83 -12.34 -10.45 -6.80
N SER A 84 -11.19 -9.88 -7.15
CA SER A 84 -10.93 -9.31 -8.49
C SER A 84 -9.54 -9.57 -9.04
N ASP A 85 -9.39 -9.99 -10.29
CA ASP A 85 -8.03 -10.19 -10.85
C ASP A 85 -7.29 -8.84 -11.02
N TRP A 86 -7.99 -7.76 -11.42
CA TRP A 86 -7.39 -6.44 -11.67
C TRP A 86 -8.32 -5.30 -11.24
N VAL A 87 -7.77 -4.34 -10.50
CA VAL A 87 -8.47 -3.13 -10.04
C VAL A 87 -7.67 -1.88 -10.39
N GLU A 88 -8.28 -0.92 -11.08
CA GLU A 88 -7.77 0.43 -11.33
C GLU A 88 -8.77 1.46 -10.77
N ILE A 89 -8.32 2.29 -9.83
CA ILE A 89 -9.14 3.33 -9.19
C ILE A 89 -8.46 4.69 -9.34
N VAL A 90 -9.23 5.70 -9.75
CA VAL A 90 -8.76 7.08 -9.86
C VAL A 90 -9.74 8.00 -9.14
N ASP A 91 -9.25 8.73 -8.13
CA ASP A 91 -9.99 9.71 -7.32
C ASP A 91 -11.09 9.05 -6.47
N SER A 92 -10.78 8.80 -5.19
CA SER A 92 -11.77 8.32 -4.22
C SER A 92 -11.53 8.79 -2.78
N ASP A 93 -12.56 8.84 -1.93
CA ASP A 93 -12.31 9.13 -0.50
C ASP A 93 -11.88 7.84 0.25
N TRP A 94 -12.46 6.68 -0.09
CA TRP A 94 -12.22 5.41 0.62
C TRP A 94 -12.25 4.20 -0.31
N VAL A 95 -11.23 3.35 -0.18
CA VAL A 95 -11.10 2.07 -0.91
C VAL A 95 -10.89 0.92 0.07
N GLU A 96 -11.71 -0.12 -0.04
CA GLU A 96 -11.51 -1.43 0.60
C GLU A 96 -11.46 -2.51 -0.49
N ILE A 97 -10.34 -3.23 -0.59
CA ILE A 97 -10.14 -4.33 -1.55
C ILE A 97 -9.75 -5.60 -0.80
N VAL A 98 -10.46 -6.70 -1.08
CA VAL A 98 -10.16 -8.02 -0.51
C VAL A 98 -9.98 -9.02 -1.65
N ASP A 99 -8.85 -9.73 -1.63
CA ASP A 99 -8.44 -10.73 -2.62
C ASP A 99 -8.34 -10.12 -4.04
N SER A 100 -7.13 -9.71 -4.45
CA SER A 100 -6.86 -9.26 -5.83
C SER A 100 -5.47 -9.61 -6.37
N ASP A 101 -5.33 -9.93 -7.65
CA ASP A 101 -3.97 -10.17 -8.20
C ASP A 101 -3.22 -8.83 -8.40
N TRP A 102 -3.90 -7.77 -8.83
CA TRP A 102 -3.30 -6.46 -9.11
C TRP A 102 -4.20 -5.29 -8.72
N VAL A 103 -3.63 -4.31 -8.02
CA VAL A 103 -4.30 -3.07 -7.60
C VAL A 103 -3.46 -1.85 -7.99
N GLU A 104 -4.07 -0.91 -8.73
CA GLU A 104 -3.52 0.43 -9.01
C GLU A 104 -4.51 1.49 -8.49
N ILE A 105 -4.06 2.35 -7.56
CA ILE A 105 -4.88 3.42 -6.99
C ILE A 105 -4.15 4.76 -7.16
N VAL A 106 -4.87 5.75 -7.67
CA VAL A 106 -4.36 7.12 -7.83
C VAL A 106 -5.30 8.10 -7.14
N ASP A 107 -4.79 8.85 -6.17
CA ASP A 107 -5.52 9.88 -5.40
C ASP A 107 -6.62 9.26 -4.53
N SER A 108 -6.31 8.97 -3.26
CA SER A 108 -7.29 8.49 -2.28
C SER A 108 -7.03 8.93 -0.85
N ASP A 109 -8.05 9.34 -0.09
CA ASP A 109 -7.83 9.70 1.32
C ASP A 109 -7.47 8.45 2.17
N TRP A 110 -8.11 7.30 1.91
CA TRP A 110 -7.89 6.06 2.68
C TRP A 110 -7.94 4.80 1.81
N VAL A 111 -6.96 3.91 2.00
CA VAL A 111 -6.85 2.63 1.31
C VAL A 111 -6.64 1.48 2.31
N GLU A 112 -7.49 0.46 2.26
CA GLU A 112 -7.33 -0.82 2.96
C GLU A 112 -7.30 -1.96 1.91
N ILE A 113 -6.21 -2.72 1.87
CA ILE A 113 -6.04 -3.86 0.96
C ILE A 113 -5.66 -5.12 1.75
N VAL A 114 -6.39 -6.20 1.53
CA VAL A 114 -6.13 -7.50 2.14
C VAL A 114 -5.96 -8.56 1.06
N ASP A 115 -4.86 -9.31 1.13
CA ASP A 115 -4.50 -10.38 0.19
C ASP A 115 -4.38 -9.84 -1.26
N SER A 116 -3.21 -9.32 -1.64
CA SER A 116 -2.94 -8.94 -3.03
C SER A 116 -1.52 -9.20 -3.53
N ASP A 117 -1.35 -9.76 -4.73
CA ASP A 117 0.00 -10.05 -5.23
C ASP A 117 0.78 -8.74 -5.53
N TRP A 118 0.16 -7.75 -6.18
CA TRP A 118 0.82 -6.49 -6.57
C TRP A 118 -0.04 -5.26 -6.29
N ILE A 119 0.56 -4.26 -5.63
CA ILE A 119 -0.09 -3.01 -5.24
C ILE A 119 0.78 -1.82 -5.69
N GLU A 120 0.19 -0.90 -6.44
CA GLU A 120 0.76 0.43 -6.76
C GLU A 120 -0.21 1.51 -6.27
N ILE A 121 0.23 2.38 -5.35
CA ILE A 121 -0.56 3.49 -4.82
C ILE A 121 0.20 4.80 -5.01
N VAL A 122 -0.49 5.81 -5.57
CA VAL A 122 0.06 7.15 -5.77
C VAL A 122 -0.88 8.18 -5.14
N ASP A 123 -0.35 8.97 -4.21
CA ASP A 123 -1.06 10.05 -3.49
C ASP A 123 -2.19 9.48 -2.61
N SER A 124 -1.87 9.19 -1.34
CA SER A 124 -2.89 8.80 -0.36
C SER A 124 -2.57 9.25 1.06
N ASP A 125 -3.56 9.73 1.83
CA ASP A 125 -3.29 10.15 3.22
C ASP A 125 -2.99 8.93 4.12
N TRP A 126 -3.72 7.82 3.97
CA TRP A 126 -3.59 6.62 4.83
C TRP A 126 -3.69 5.32 4.05
N ILE A 127 -2.75 4.40 4.32
CA ILE A 127 -2.68 3.08 3.67
C ILE A 127 -2.49 1.99 4.73
N GLU A 128 -3.35 0.96 4.70
CA GLU A 128 -3.21 -0.29 5.44
C GLU A 128 -3.19 -1.47 4.45
N ILE A 129 -2.10 -2.25 4.44
CA ILE A 129 -1.92 -3.41 3.56
C ILE A 129 -1.59 -4.64 4.40
N VAL A 130 -2.31 -5.74 4.14
CA VAL A 130 -2.08 -7.04 4.79
C VAL A 130 -1.94 -8.12 3.73
N ASP A 131 -0.87 -8.92 3.82
CA ASP A 131 -0.55 -10.04 2.94
C ASP A 131 -0.38 -9.61 1.47
N SER A 132 0.86 -9.32 1.05
CA SER A 132 1.15 -8.99 -0.36
C SER A 132 2.53 -9.44 -0.85
N ASP A 133 2.67 -9.73 -2.15
CA ASP A 133 4.01 -10.05 -2.70
C ASP A 133 4.82 -8.76 -2.97
N TRP A 134 4.20 -7.72 -3.53
CA TRP A 134 4.87 -6.46 -3.90
C TRP A 134 4.02 -5.22 -3.63
N VAL A 135 4.62 -4.23 -2.98
CA VAL A 135 4.02 -2.93 -2.68
C VAL A 135 4.92 -1.79 -3.16
N GLU A 136 4.39 -0.91 -4.00
CA GLU A 136 5.00 0.37 -4.40
C GLU A 136 4.06 1.52 -3.98
N ILE A 137 4.56 2.43 -3.14
CA ILE A 137 3.80 3.60 -2.65
C ILE A 137 4.58 4.88 -2.92
N VAL A 138 3.90 5.88 -3.48
CA VAL A 138 4.46 7.21 -3.73
C VAL A 138 3.56 8.29 -3.14
N ASP A 139 4.11 9.11 -2.24
CA ASP A 139 3.44 10.24 -1.57
C ASP A 139 2.30 9.77 -0.65
N SER A 140 2.60 9.55 0.63
CA SER A 140 1.56 9.24 1.62
C SER A 140 1.87 9.71 3.04
N ASP A 141 0.87 10.16 3.79
CA ASP A 141 1.12 10.60 5.17
C ASP A 141 1.41 9.40 6.11
N TRP A 142 0.63 8.32 6.04
CA TRP A 142 0.74 7.16 6.95
C TRP A 142 0.60 5.82 6.22
N ILE A 143 1.55 4.92 6.48
CA ILE A 143 1.61 3.59 5.86
C ILE A 143 1.79 2.51 6.94
N GLU A 144 0.91 1.52 6.97
CA GLU A 144 1.04 0.28 7.76
C GLU A 144 1.02 -0.93 6.79
N ILE A 145 2.09 -1.73 6.80
CA ILE A 145 2.23 -2.92 5.94
C ILE A 145 2.57 -4.13 6.81
N VAL A 146 1.82 -5.22 6.63
CA VAL A 146 2.03 -6.48 7.34
C VAL A 146 2.13 -7.64 6.35
N ASP A 147 3.17 -8.47 6.52
CA ASP A 147 3.42 -9.68 5.71
C ASP A 147 3.61 -9.35 4.21
N SER A 148 4.78 -8.83 3.84
CA SER A 148 5.12 -8.49 2.44
C SER A 148 6.47 -9.04 1.95
N ASP A 149 6.54 -9.57 0.72
CA ASP A 149 7.85 -9.98 0.18
C ASP A 149 8.72 -8.75 -0.18
N TRP A 150 8.14 -7.70 -0.77
CA TRP A 150 8.86 -6.48 -1.18
C TRP A 150 8.04 -5.21 -0.95
N VAL A 151 8.67 -4.19 -0.37
CA VAL A 151 8.10 -2.87 -0.10
C VAL A 151 9.03 -1.77 -0.62
N GLU A 152 8.53 -0.90 -1.50
CA GLU A 152 9.20 0.33 -1.96
C GLU A 152 8.31 1.54 -1.64
N ILE A 153 8.81 2.48 -0.84
CA ILE A 153 8.09 3.69 -0.41
C ILE A 153 8.91 4.93 -0.75
N VAL A 154 8.26 5.91 -1.36
CA VAL A 154 8.86 7.21 -1.69
C VAL A 154 7.98 8.35 -1.15
N ASP A 155 8.55 9.18 -0.28
CA ASP A 155 7.92 10.35 0.36
C ASP A 155 6.77 9.93 1.30
N SER A 156 7.06 9.88 2.60
CA SER A 156 6.02 9.65 3.62
C SER A 156 6.27 10.32 4.97
N ASP A 157 5.22 10.63 5.73
CA ASP A 157 5.39 11.15 7.09
C ASP A 157 5.69 10.01 8.10
N TRP A 158 5.06 8.84 7.94
CA TRP A 158 5.25 7.69 8.83
C TRP A 158 5.06 6.34 8.14
N VAL A 159 5.99 5.41 8.42
CA VAL A 159 5.96 4.02 7.94
C VAL A 159 6.09 3.04 9.10
N GLU A 160 5.17 2.07 9.17
CA GLU A 160 5.32 0.83 9.95
C GLU A 160 5.28 -0.37 8.98
N SER A 161 6.32 -1.22 9.03
CA SER A 161 6.39 -2.46 8.26
C SER A 161 6.75 -3.63 9.18
N VAL A 162 5.96 -4.70 9.09
CA VAL A 162 6.11 -5.91 9.91
C VAL A 162 6.18 -7.15 9.02
N ASP A 163 7.13 -8.04 9.32
CA ASP A 163 7.32 -9.32 8.62
C ASP A 163 7.51 -9.12 7.10
N SER A 164 8.52 -8.31 6.71
CA SER A 164 8.83 -8.03 5.29
C SER A 164 10.20 -8.55 4.84
N ASP A 165 10.29 -9.25 3.70
CA ASP A 165 11.59 -9.76 3.24
C ASP A 165 12.54 -8.61 2.80
N TRP A 166 12.03 -7.63 2.05
CA TRP A 166 12.79 -6.46 1.59
C TRP A 166 12.00 -5.16 1.76
N VAL A 167 12.65 -4.14 2.35
CA VAL A 167 12.09 -2.80 2.54
C VAL A 167 13.06 -1.73 2.02
N GLU A 168 12.62 -0.92 1.06
CA GLU A 168 13.30 0.28 0.57
C GLU A 168 12.44 1.52 0.85
N ILE A 169 12.99 2.49 1.58
CA ILE A 169 12.28 3.74 1.93
C ILE A 169 13.15 4.95 1.57
N VAL A 170 12.55 5.90 0.85
CA VAL A 170 13.21 7.16 0.46
C VAL A 170 12.38 8.34 0.92
N ASP A 171 12.99 9.21 1.74
CA ASP A 171 12.38 10.43 2.30
C ASP A 171 11.21 10.09 3.24
N SER A 172 11.50 9.94 4.54
CA SER A 172 10.44 9.72 5.54
C SER A 172 10.74 10.34 6.91
N ASP A 173 9.74 10.96 7.54
CA ASP A 173 9.94 11.57 8.87
C ASP A 173 10.16 10.48 9.97
N TRP A 174 9.42 9.38 9.92
CA TRP A 174 9.49 8.28 10.88
C TRP A 174 9.36 6.90 10.22
N VAL A 175 10.25 5.98 10.59
CA VAL A 175 10.25 4.60 10.11
C VAL A 175 10.35 3.63 11.29
N GLU A 176 9.43 2.67 11.38
CA GLU A 176 9.46 1.51 12.28
C GLU A 176 9.40 0.22 11.45
N ILE A 177 10.42 -0.64 11.58
CA ILE A 177 10.48 -1.92 10.86
C ILE A 177 10.73 -3.05 11.86
N VAL A 178 9.94 -4.11 11.77
CA VAL A 178 10.04 -5.30 12.62
C VAL A 178 10.08 -6.55 11.76
N ASP A 179 11.07 -7.41 12.01
CA ASP A 179 11.26 -8.69 11.32
C ASP A 179 11.43 -8.49 9.80
N SER A 180 12.68 -8.23 9.36
CA SER A 180 13.00 -8.10 7.92
C SER A 180 14.35 -8.66 7.50
N ASP A 181 14.45 -9.29 6.33
CA ASP A 181 15.75 -9.78 5.85
C ASP A 181 16.66 -8.61 5.41
N TRP A 182 16.11 -7.62 4.70
CA TRP A 182 16.87 -6.48 4.17
C TRP A 182 16.11 -5.15 4.30
N VAL A 183 16.83 -4.13 4.79
CA VAL A 183 16.31 -2.77 4.94
C VAL A 183 17.29 -1.76 4.32
N GLU A 184 16.81 -0.94 3.40
CA GLU A 184 17.52 0.23 2.85
C GLU A 184 16.69 1.50 3.11
N ILE A 185 17.25 2.47 3.82
CA ILE A 185 16.59 3.75 4.13
C ILE A 185 17.48 4.92 3.71
N VAL A 186 16.89 5.87 2.99
CA VAL A 186 17.57 7.10 2.54
C VAL A 186 16.76 8.32 2.95
N ASP A 187 17.38 9.21 3.73
CA ASP A 187 16.77 10.45 4.24
C ASP A 187 15.60 10.17 5.21
N SER A 188 15.89 10.15 6.51
CA SER A 188 14.84 10.05 7.53
C SER A 188 15.16 10.78 8.83
N ASP A 189 14.15 11.37 9.48
CA ASP A 189 14.38 12.01 10.77
C ASP A 189 14.58 10.95 11.89
N TRP A 190 13.79 9.87 11.87
CA TRP A 190 13.83 8.82 12.88
C TRP A 190 13.63 7.42 12.31
N VAL A 191 14.49 6.49 12.75
CA VAL A 191 14.45 5.08 12.34
C VAL A 191 14.54 4.16 13.57
N GLU A 192 13.59 3.23 13.70
CA GLU A 192 13.61 2.11 14.65
C GLU A 192 13.50 0.78 13.88
N ILE A 193 14.49 -0.11 14.05
CA ILE A 193 14.53 -1.42 13.39
C ILE A 193 14.76 -2.51 14.44
N VAL A 194 13.96 -3.58 14.37
CA VAL A 194 14.06 -4.74 15.27
C VAL A 194 14.07 -6.03 14.45
N ASP A 195 15.04 -6.91 14.70
CA ASP A 195 15.21 -8.22 14.05
C ASP A 195 15.38 -8.07 12.53
N SER A 196 16.62 -7.80 12.10
CA SER A 196 16.93 -7.72 10.67
C SER A 196 18.29 -8.28 10.27
N ASP A 197 18.37 -9.03 9.18
CA ASP A 197 19.66 -9.59 8.74
C ASP A 197 20.61 -8.48 8.22
N TRP A 198 20.11 -7.55 7.40
CA TRP A 198 20.91 -6.47 6.80
C TRP A 198 20.19 -5.12 6.86
N VAL A 199 20.91 -4.10 7.33
CA VAL A 199 20.43 -2.73 7.41
C VAL A 199 21.45 -1.76 6.78
N GLU A 200 21.01 -0.98 5.79
CA GLU A 200 21.74 0.16 5.21
C GLU A 200 20.93 1.44 5.40
N ILE A 201 21.51 2.44 6.08
CA ILE A 201 20.85 3.74 6.33
C ILE A 201 21.77 4.88 5.90
N VAL A 202 21.24 5.81 5.11
CA VAL A 202 21.94 7.01 4.64
C VAL A 202 21.15 8.26 4.99
N ASP A 203 21.80 9.19 5.68
CA ASP A 203 21.24 10.48 6.11
C ASP A 203 20.04 10.29 7.04
N SER A 204 20.32 10.09 8.35
CA SER A 204 19.24 10.09 9.34
C SER A 204 19.59 10.73 10.67
N ASP A 205 18.66 11.45 11.27
CA ASP A 205 18.92 12.20 12.50
C ASP A 205 19.09 11.24 13.71
N ARG A 206 18.17 10.29 13.92
CA ARG A 206 18.26 9.28 15.00
C ARG A 206 17.92 7.88 14.51
N ILE A 207 18.81 6.93 14.83
CA ILE A 207 18.69 5.52 14.47
C ILE A 207 18.77 4.63 15.73
N GLU A 208 17.79 3.75 15.92
CA GLU A 208 17.78 2.66 16.91
C GLU A 208 17.66 1.31 16.21
N ILE A 209 18.64 0.43 16.38
CA ILE A 209 18.66 -0.92 15.79
C ILE A 209 18.87 -1.96 16.88
N VAL A 210 18.06 -3.02 16.87
CA VAL A 210 18.14 -4.14 17.81
C VAL A 210 18.09 -5.46 17.06
N ASP A 211 19.03 -6.37 17.36
CA ASP A 211 19.11 -7.72 16.78
C ASP A 211 19.30 -7.66 15.26
N SER A 212 20.54 -7.43 14.83
CA SER A 212 20.86 -7.41 13.40
C SER A 212 22.21 -8.01 13.04
N ASP A 213 22.29 -8.80 11.97
CA ASP A 213 23.56 -9.40 11.57
C ASP A 213 24.55 -8.34 11.03
N TRP A 214 24.08 -7.46 10.14
CA TRP A 214 24.91 -6.42 9.50
C TRP A 214 24.23 -5.05 9.47
N VAL A 215 24.97 -4.04 9.92
CA VAL A 215 24.54 -2.64 9.95
C VAL A 215 25.57 -1.73 9.28
N GLU A 216 25.17 -0.99 8.25
CA GLU A 216 25.93 0.10 7.64
C GLU A 216 25.15 1.41 7.75
N ILE A 217 25.76 2.42 8.38
CA ILE A 217 25.14 3.75 8.57
C ILE A 217 26.08 4.84 8.08
N VAL A 218 25.54 5.77 7.29
CA VAL A 218 26.27 6.94 6.76
C VAL A 218 25.51 8.22 7.04
N ASP A 219 26.18 9.20 7.67
CA ASP A 219 25.65 10.53 8.02
C ASP A 219 24.47 10.45 9.00
N SER A 220 24.75 10.66 10.29
CA SER A 220 23.69 10.67 11.30
C SER A 220 24.03 11.47 12.55
N HIS A 221 23.01 11.96 13.27
CA HIS A 221 23.28 12.68 14.52
C HIS A 221 23.47 11.71 15.71
N TRP A 222 22.60 10.70 15.84
CA TRP A 222 22.64 9.73 16.92
C TRP A 222 22.36 8.32 16.44
N VAL A 223 23.19 7.37 16.87
CA VAL A 223 23.07 5.95 16.54
C VAL A 223 23.14 5.11 17.80
N GLY A 224 22.15 4.24 18.00
CA GLY A 224 22.12 3.19 19.02
C GLY A 224 21.96 1.83 18.35
N VAL A 225 22.92 0.93 18.55
CA VAL A 225 22.86 -0.45 18.03
C VAL A 225 23.06 -1.45 19.17
N VAL A 226 22.19 -2.46 19.24
CA VAL A 226 22.22 -3.50 20.27
C VAL A 226 22.12 -4.89 19.63
N ASP A 227 23.01 -5.80 20.03
CA ASP A 227 23.03 -7.20 19.56
C ASP A 227 23.24 -7.26 18.03
N SER A 228 24.47 -7.02 17.58
CA SER A 228 24.78 -7.10 16.16
C SER A 228 26.13 -7.71 15.84
N ASP A 229 26.19 -8.56 14.82
CA ASP A 229 27.43 -9.24 14.45
C ASP A 229 28.47 -8.25 13.87
N TRP A 230 28.03 -7.34 12.99
CA TRP A 230 28.89 -6.37 12.31
C TRP A 230 28.25 -4.99 12.16
N VAL A 231 28.96 -3.95 12.63
CA VAL A 231 28.50 -2.56 12.58
C VAL A 231 29.56 -1.62 11.99
N GLU A 232 29.29 -0.98 10.84
CA GLU A 232 30.08 0.11 10.29
C GLU A 232 29.29 1.42 10.28
N ILE A 233 29.85 2.44 10.94
CA ILE A 233 29.25 3.76 11.03
C ILE A 233 30.23 4.82 10.51
N VAL A 234 29.74 5.72 9.66
CA VAL A 234 30.51 6.79 9.03
C VAL A 234 29.78 8.12 9.19
N ASP A 235 30.47 9.10 9.77
CA ASP A 235 29.96 10.48 9.95
C ASP A 235 28.78 10.58 10.91
N SER A 236 28.98 10.07 12.13
CA SER A 236 28.03 10.26 13.23
C SER A 236 28.57 11.11 14.37
N ASP A 237 27.69 11.93 14.96
CA ASP A 237 28.01 12.78 16.13
C ASP A 237 28.05 11.97 17.43
N TRP A 238 27.13 11.02 17.61
CA TRP A 238 27.02 10.16 18.79
C TRP A 238 26.72 8.71 18.40
N VAL A 239 27.50 7.77 18.96
CA VAL A 239 27.38 6.34 18.69
C VAL A 239 27.41 5.56 20.01
N GLU A 240 26.39 4.73 20.25
CA GLU A 240 26.31 3.74 21.31
C GLU A 240 26.12 2.34 20.69
N ILE A 241 27.06 1.43 20.95
CA ILE A 241 27.02 0.06 20.45
C ILE A 241 27.17 -0.90 21.63
N VAL A 242 26.22 -1.82 21.77
CA VAL A 242 26.15 -2.80 22.86
C VAL A 242 26.06 -4.21 22.28
N ASP A 243 26.94 -5.09 22.74
CA ASP A 243 27.00 -6.51 22.30
C ASP A 243 27.18 -6.65 20.78
N SER A 244 28.37 -6.31 20.30
CA SER A 244 28.74 -6.56 18.90
C SER A 244 30.04 -7.33 18.75
N ASP A 245 30.07 -8.25 17.80
CA ASP A 245 31.25 -9.06 17.48
C ASP A 245 32.32 -8.21 16.78
N TRP A 246 31.90 -7.30 15.90
CA TRP A 246 32.74 -6.30 15.28
C TRP A 246 32.03 -4.94 15.15
N ALA A 247 32.75 -3.87 15.48
CA ALA A 247 32.27 -2.50 15.29
C ALA A 247 33.39 -1.56 14.83
N LYS A 248 33.07 -0.65 13.91
CA LYS A 248 33.97 0.40 13.44
C LYS A 248 33.19 1.70 13.22
N ASP A 249 33.71 2.77 13.81
CA ASP A 249 33.28 4.14 13.59
C ASP A 249 34.45 4.93 12.98
N VAL A 250 34.19 5.65 11.90
CA VAL A 250 35.20 6.39 11.13
C VAL A 250 35.34 7.85 11.58
N THR A 251 34.45 8.37 12.44
CA THR A 251 34.34 9.81 12.76
C THR A 251 34.29 10.14 14.25
N SER A 252 33.78 9.26 15.13
CA SER A 252 33.64 9.51 16.58
C SER A 252 34.46 8.55 17.47
N ASP A 253 34.61 8.89 18.77
CA ASP A 253 35.25 8.01 19.78
C ASP A 253 34.22 6.96 20.24
N ILE A 254 34.28 5.74 19.71
CA ILE A 254 33.38 4.62 20.09
C ILE A 254 33.35 4.41 21.61
N LEU A 255 32.16 4.49 22.21
CA LEU A 255 31.90 4.03 23.58
C LEU A 255 31.34 2.60 23.55
N SER A 256 32.22 1.60 23.36
CA SER A 256 31.84 0.18 23.48
C SER A 256 31.68 -0.21 24.95
N LEU A 257 30.50 -0.68 25.37
CA LEU A 257 30.21 -1.18 26.73
C LEU A 257 30.00 -2.70 26.74
#